data_AF-K9PBX4-F1
#
_entry.id   AF-K9PBX4-F1
#
_cell.length_a   1.000
_cell.length_b   1.000
_cell.length_c   1.000
_cell.angle_alpha   90.00
_cell.angle_beta   90.00
_cell.angle_gamma   90.00
#
_symmetry.space_group_name_H-M   'P 1'
#
loop_
_entity.id
_entity.type
_entity.pdbx_description
1 polymer ?
#
loop_
_entity_poly.entity_id
_entity_poly.type
_entity_poly.pdbx_seq_one_letter_code
_entity_poly.pdbx_strand_id
1 'polypeptide(L)'
;MAAELEACRNLLDQRNALAEQAMKAEIALVRTIRERICPLLSKQADGANANDRNELTIDYQALIDCRHKAEEHLLRSQRVLYVNRQQFRFYTAAGAKLARQADGLDQELPDRECSQLR
;
A
#
# COMPACT_ATOMS: atom_id res chain seq x y z
N MET A 1 21.76 -19.93 18.18
CA MET A 1 21.33 -18.63 18.73
C MET A 1 22.09 -17.38 18.23
N ALA A 2 22.61 -17.39 16.99
CA ALA A 2 22.84 -16.16 16.20
C ALA A 2 22.21 -16.37 14.81
N ALA A 3 22.45 -17.55 14.23
CA ALA A 3 21.82 -18.01 13.00
C ALA A 3 20.27 -18.03 13.03
N GLU A 4 19.66 -18.39 14.16
CA GLU A 4 18.19 -18.37 14.32
C GLU A 4 17.62 -16.94 14.37
N LEU A 5 18.36 -16.02 14.98
CA LEU A 5 17.98 -14.61 15.10
C LEU A 5 18.14 -13.88 13.76
N GLU A 6 19.18 -14.24 13.00
CA GLU A 6 19.35 -13.83 11.60
C GLU A 6 18.27 -14.42 10.69
N ALA A 7 17.92 -15.70 10.85
CA ALA A 7 16.83 -16.32 10.08
C ALA A 7 15.47 -15.64 10.34
N CYS A 8 15.17 -15.35 11.61
CA CYS A 8 13.98 -14.58 11.98
C CYS A 8 13.97 -13.18 11.35
N ARG A 9 15.10 -12.45 11.42
CA ARG A 9 15.23 -11.11 10.84
C ARG A 9 15.03 -11.13 9.33
N ASN A 10 15.62 -12.11 8.64
CA ASN A 10 15.45 -12.29 7.20
C ASN A 10 13.99 -12.58 6.82
N LEU A 11 13.24 -13.33 7.64
CA LEU A 11 11.82 -13.58 7.42
C LEU A 11 10.99 -12.32 7.64
N LEU A 12 11.28 -11.53 8.68
CA LEU A 12 10.62 -10.25 8.94
C LEU A 12 10.87 -9.24 7.81
N ASP A 13 12.10 -9.13 7.33
CA ASP A 13 12.46 -8.25 6.22
C ASP A 13 11.75 -8.68 4.92
N GLN A 14 11.68 -9.98 4.64
CA GLN A 14 10.91 -10.52 3.52
C GLN A 14 9.42 -10.20 3.64
N ARG A 15 8.82 -10.39 4.83
CA ARG A 15 7.42 -10.04 5.09
C ARG A 15 7.16 -8.56 4.85
N ASN A 16 8.03 -7.69 5.36
CA ASN A 16 7.92 -6.24 5.18
C ASN A 16 8.02 -5.84 3.72
N ALA A 17 8.98 -6.39 2.99
CA ALA A 17 9.14 -6.13 1.56
C ALA A 17 7.88 -6.55 0.76
N LEU A 18 7.29 -7.72 1.07
CA LEU A 18 6.05 -8.17 0.44
C LEU A 18 4.86 -7.28 0.78
N ALA A 19 4.73 -6.87 2.06
CA ALA A 19 3.64 -5.98 2.49
C ALA A 19 3.75 -4.60 1.84
N GLU A 20 4.96 -4.04 1.75
CA GLU A 20 5.22 -2.78 1.05
C GLU A 20 4.87 -2.86 -0.44
N GLN A 21 5.28 -3.94 -1.11
CA GLN A 21 4.94 -4.14 -2.52
C GLN A 21 3.43 -4.31 -2.71
N ALA A 22 2.76 -4.99 -1.79
CA ALA A 22 1.30 -5.13 -1.82
C ALA A 22 0.61 -3.77 -1.69
N MET A 23 1.06 -2.92 -0.76
CA MET A 23 0.53 -1.56 -0.59
C MET A 23 0.80 -0.68 -1.81
N LYS A 24 2.00 -0.76 -2.42
CA LYS A 24 2.34 -0.01 -3.64
C LYS A 24 1.37 -0.30 -4.78
N ALA A 25 0.90 -1.54 -4.93
CA ALA A 25 -0.10 -1.89 -5.94
C ALA A 25 -1.44 -1.18 -5.70
N GLU A 26 -1.90 -1.11 -4.45
CA GLU A 26 -3.14 -0.40 -4.10
C GLU A 26 -3.00 1.12 -4.24
N ILE A 27 -1.84 1.67 -3.87
CA ILE A 27 -1.54 3.10 -4.11
C ILE A 27 -1.56 3.43 -5.60
N ALA A 28 -0.98 2.58 -6.45
CA ALA A 28 -1.00 2.76 -7.90
C ALA A 28 -2.43 2.75 -8.45
N LEU A 29 -3.27 1.83 -7.97
CA LEU A 29 -4.69 1.77 -8.32
C LEU A 29 -5.44 3.06 -7.92
N VAL A 30 -5.27 3.52 -6.68
CA VAL A 30 -5.88 4.78 -6.21
C VAL A 30 -5.42 5.96 -7.07
N ARG A 31 -4.12 6.03 -7.44
CA ARG A 31 -3.59 7.06 -8.34
C ARG A 31 -4.27 7.02 -9.71
N THR A 32 -4.38 5.85 -10.34
CA THR A 32 -5.07 5.71 -11.64
C THR A 32 -6.54 6.17 -11.57
N ILE A 33 -7.23 5.88 -10.47
CA ILE A 33 -8.62 6.31 -10.30
C ILE A 33 -8.70 7.82 -10.05
N ARG A 34 -7.79 8.36 -9.24
CA ARG A 34 -7.66 9.80 -9.00
C ARG A 34 -7.38 10.56 -10.29
N GLU A 35 -6.51 10.05 -11.16
CA GLU A 35 -6.24 10.63 -12.48
C GLU A 35 -7.50 10.67 -13.36
N ARG A 36 -8.36 9.65 -13.28
CA ARG A 36 -9.63 9.63 -14.02
C ARG A 36 -10.67 10.59 -13.46
N ILE A 37 -10.76 10.71 -12.13
CA ILE A 37 -11.80 11.52 -11.46
C ILE A 37 -11.40 13.00 -11.37
N CYS A 38 -10.13 13.29 -11.08
CA CYS A 38 -9.61 14.66 -10.99
C CYS A 38 -8.26 14.79 -11.73
N PRO A 39 -8.26 14.78 -13.06
CA PRO A 39 -7.02 14.79 -13.86
C PRO A 39 -6.14 16.02 -13.60
N LEU A 40 -6.74 17.20 -13.41
CA LEU A 40 -5.99 18.45 -13.17
C LEU A 40 -5.27 18.43 -11.81
N LEU A 41 -5.98 18.02 -10.76
CA LEU A 41 -5.43 17.92 -9.41
C LEU A 41 -4.37 16.81 -9.32
N SER A 42 -4.58 15.66 -9.98
CA SER A 42 -3.55 14.62 -10.02
C SER A 42 -2.27 15.12 -10.69
N LYS A 43 -2.39 15.82 -11.83
CA LYS A 43 -1.22 16.44 -12.49
C LYS A 43 -0.50 17.46 -11.61
N GLN A 44 -1.21 18.23 -10.79
CA GLN A 44 -0.59 19.14 -9.82
C GLN A 44 0.15 18.37 -8.72
N ALA A 45 -0.44 17.32 -8.16
CA ALA A 45 0.21 16.49 -7.15
C ALA A 45 1.43 15.72 -7.69
N ASP A 46 1.35 15.26 -8.94
CA ASP A 46 2.43 14.51 -9.60
C ASP A 46 3.53 15.44 -10.11
N GLY A 47 3.17 16.64 -10.61
CA GLY A 47 4.09 17.71 -11.04
C GLY A 47 4.78 18.44 -9.89
N ALA A 48 4.14 18.56 -8.73
CA ALA A 48 4.76 19.09 -7.51
C ALA A 48 5.94 18.22 -7.01
N ASN A 49 5.93 16.92 -7.30
CA ASN A 49 7.07 16.04 -7.04
C ASN A 49 8.22 16.21 -8.04
N ALA A 50 7.98 16.89 -9.18
CA ALA A 50 8.91 17.04 -10.28
C ALA A 50 9.39 18.50 -10.44
N ASN A 51 9.81 19.15 -9.36
CA ASN A 51 10.67 20.36 -9.36
C ASN A 51 10.20 21.57 -10.21
N ASP A 52 8.97 21.59 -10.71
CA ASP A 52 8.48 22.66 -11.57
C ASP A 52 8.05 23.84 -10.70
N ARG A 53 8.88 24.89 -10.70
CA ARG A 53 8.72 26.15 -9.96
C ARG A 53 7.55 27.02 -10.46
N ASN A 54 6.57 26.43 -11.14
CA ASN A 54 5.31 27.12 -11.40
C ASN A 54 4.41 26.89 -10.19
N GLU A 55 4.41 27.88 -9.30
CA GLU A 55 3.57 28.04 -8.10
C GLU A 55 2.06 28.03 -8.43
N LEU A 56 1.55 26.90 -8.92
CA LEU A 56 0.16 26.56 -8.67
C LEU A 56 0.12 26.19 -7.18
N THR A 57 -0.33 27.11 -6.34
CA THR A 57 -0.63 26.86 -4.92
C THR A 57 -1.38 25.55 -4.85
N ILE A 58 -0.70 24.50 -4.36
CA ILE A 58 -1.27 23.16 -4.32
C ILE A 58 -2.49 23.25 -3.40
N ASP A 59 -3.68 23.06 -3.97
CA ASP A 59 -4.89 22.97 -3.17
C ASP A 59 -4.94 21.59 -2.53
N TYR A 60 -4.29 21.49 -1.37
CA TYR A 60 -4.24 20.28 -0.57
C TYR A 60 -5.63 19.81 -0.14
N GLN A 61 -6.57 20.74 0.07
CA GLN A 61 -7.94 20.38 0.44
C GLN A 61 -8.66 19.70 -0.74
N ALA A 62 -8.56 20.30 -1.94
CA ALA A 62 -9.11 19.69 -3.15
C ALA A 62 -8.46 18.33 -3.47
N LEU A 63 -7.17 18.14 -3.16
CA LEU A 63 -6.49 16.85 -3.29
C LEU A 63 -7.01 15.79 -2.32
N ILE A 64 -7.24 16.17 -1.05
CA ILE A 64 -7.81 15.27 -0.04
C ILE A 64 -9.24 14.88 -0.44
N ASP A 65 -10.05 15.84 -0.86
CA ASP A 65 -11.43 15.58 -1.31
C ASP A 65 -11.45 14.67 -2.54
N CYS A 66 -10.51 14.87 -3.47
CA CYS A 66 -10.39 13.99 -4.62
C CYS A 66 -9.96 12.57 -4.22
N ARG A 67 -9.05 12.42 -3.25
CA ARG A 67 -8.65 11.12 -2.71
C ARG A 67 -9.86 10.40 -2.11
N HIS A 68 -10.65 11.06 -1.28
CA HIS A 68 -11.85 10.46 -0.69
C HIS A 68 -12.85 10.02 -1.77
N LYS A 69 -13.08 10.83 -2.81
CA LYS A 69 -13.94 10.42 -3.94
C LYS A 69 -13.40 9.19 -4.67
N ALA A 70 -12.09 9.09 -4.86
CA ALA A 70 -11.45 7.92 -5.46
C ALA A 70 -11.60 6.66 -4.58
N GLU A 71 -11.42 6.80 -3.27
CA GLU A 71 -11.63 5.72 -2.29
C GLU A 71 -13.09 5.27 -2.22
N GLU A 72 -14.06 6.19 -2.22
CA GLU A 72 -15.48 5.85 -2.30
C GLU A 72 -15.85 5.17 -3.61
N HIS A 73 -15.29 5.63 -4.73
CA HIS A 73 -15.49 5.00 -6.03
C HIS A 73 -14.94 3.58 -6.04
N LEU A 74 -13.77 3.35 -5.44
CA LEU A 74 -13.17 2.02 -5.26
C LEU A 74 -14.09 1.10 -4.46
N LEU A 75 -14.59 1.56 -3.32
CA LEU A 75 -15.49 0.79 -2.45
C LEU A 75 -16.77 0.33 -3.17
N ARG A 76 -17.29 1.16 -4.08
CA ARG A 76 -18.53 0.87 -4.82
C ARG A 76 -18.31 0.05 -6.09
N SER A 77 -17.17 0.25 -6.76
CA SER A 77 -16.95 -0.24 -8.13
C SER A 77 -16.08 -1.49 -8.19
N GLN A 78 -15.24 -1.71 -7.17
CA GLN A 78 -14.27 -2.79 -7.19
C GLN A 78 -14.52 -3.78 -6.05
N ARG A 79 -14.52 -5.06 -6.41
CA ARG A 79 -14.65 -6.14 -5.43
C ARG A 79 -13.34 -6.30 -4.66
N VAL A 80 -13.44 -6.42 -3.34
CA VAL A 80 -12.31 -6.81 -2.48
C VAL A 80 -11.84 -8.22 -2.87
N LEU A 81 -10.56 -8.36 -3.22
CA LEU A 81 -9.96 -9.64 -3.62
C LEU A 81 -9.32 -10.37 -2.45
N TYR A 82 -8.86 -9.63 -1.45
CA TYR A 82 -8.27 -10.18 -0.23
C TYR A 82 -8.33 -9.18 0.92
N VAL A 83 -8.41 -9.70 2.15
CA VAL A 83 -8.28 -8.92 3.38
C VAL A 83 -7.15 -9.56 4.17
N ASN A 84 -6.11 -8.80 4.50
CA ASN A 84 -5.00 -9.34 5.26
C ASN A 84 -5.34 -9.46 6.76
N ARG A 85 -4.42 -10.03 7.52
CA ARG A 85 -4.55 -10.16 8.98
C ARG A 85 -4.76 -8.83 9.72
N GLN A 86 -4.23 -7.74 9.17
CA GLN A 86 -4.39 -6.38 9.71
C GLN A 86 -5.70 -5.69 9.27
N GLN A 87 -6.65 -6.43 8.69
CA GLN A 87 -7.94 -5.92 8.18
C GLN A 87 -7.82 -4.92 7.01
N PHE A 88 -6.66 -4.86 6.36
CA PHE A 88 -6.47 -4.05 5.15
C PHE A 88 -7.04 -4.76 3.93
N ARG A 89 -7.81 -4.02 3.12
CA ARG A 89 -8.52 -4.53 1.94
C ARG A 89 -7.68 -4.31 0.68
N PHE A 90 -7.46 -5.38 -0.07
CA PHE A 90 -6.77 -5.34 -1.36
C PHE A 90 -7.76 -5.51 -2.51
N TYR A 91 -7.74 -4.58 -3.45
CA TYR A 91 -8.61 -4.57 -4.62
C TYR A 91 -7.85 -4.98 -5.89
N THR A 92 -6.51 -4.96 -5.88
CA THR A 92 -5.68 -5.43 -6.99
C THR A 92 -5.31 -6.90 -6.85
N ALA A 93 -5.22 -7.61 -7.98
CA ALA A 93 -4.81 -9.02 -7.98
C ALA A 93 -3.35 -9.17 -7.51
N ALA A 94 -2.48 -8.22 -7.90
CA ALA A 94 -1.09 -8.19 -7.48
C ALA A 94 -0.96 -7.95 -5.96
N GLY A 95 -1.63 -6.92 -5.43
CA GLY A 95 -1.65 -6.62 -4.00
C GLY A 95 -2.21 -7.78 -3.18
N ALA A 96 -3.33 -8.36 -3.60
CA ALA A 96 -3.92 -9.53 -2.96
C ALA A 96 -2.99 -10.75 -2.93
N LYS A 97 -2.24 -11.01 -4.02
CA LYS A 97 -1.27 -12.11 -4.07
C LYS A 97 -0.12 -11.90 -3.10
N LEU A 98 0.47 -10.70 -3.10
CA LEU A 98 1.60 -10.35 -2.25
C LEU A 98 1.20 -10.33 -0.76
N ALA A 99 0.02 -9.82 -0.45
CA ALA A 99 -0.53 -9.81 0.90
C ALA A 99 -0.75 -11.22 1.46
N ARG A 100 -1.22 -12.16 0.63
CA ARG A 100 -1.33 -13.59 1.03
C ARG A 100 0.03 -14.20 1.33
N GLN A 101 1.05 -13.86 0.53
CA GLN A 101 2.42 -14.34 0.76
C GLN A 101 2.98 -13.77 2.07
N ALA A 102 2.76 -12.48 2.33
CA ALA A 102 3.17 -11.84 3.59
C ALA A 102 2.47 -12.47 4.81
N ASP A 103 1.15 -12.69 4.73
CA ASP A 103 0.39 -13.34 5.81
C ASP A 103 0.79 -14.82 6.01
N GLY A 104 1.23 -15.50 4.94
CA GLY A 104 1.79 -16.85 4.99
C GLY A 104 3.12 -16.90 5.75
N LEU A 105 4.01 -15.93 5.52
CA LEU A 105 5.25 -15.82 6.30
C LEU A 105 4.98 -15.54 7.80
N ASP A 106 3.89 -14.84 8.13
CA ASP A 106 3.46 -14.68 9.53
C ASP A 106 2.97 -16.00 10.17
N GLN A 107 2.69 -17.06 9.41
CA GLN A 107 2.43 -18.40 9.96
C GLN A 107 3.73 -19.19 10.17
N GLU A 108 4.75 -18.90 9.37
CA GLU A 108 6.06 -19.55 9.42
C GLU A 108 6.98 -18.95 10.48
N LEU A 109 6.69 -17.73 10.96
CA LEU A 109 7.32 -17.14 12.14
C LEU A 109 6.80 -17.85 13.41
N PRO A 110 7.53 -18.81 14.01
CA PRO A 110 7.03 -19.48 15.21
C PRO A 110 6.97 -18.47 16.36
N ASP A 111 5.82 -18.42 17.04
CA ASP A 111 5.45 -17.50 18.13
C ASP A 111 6.46 -17.40 19.29
N ARG A 112 7.43 -18.32 19.37
CA ARG A 112 8.39 -18.41 20.48
C ARG A 112 9.78 -17.80 20.22
N GLU A 113 10.22 -17.64 18.97
CA GLU A 113 11.62 -17.27 18.69
C GLU A 113 11.81 -15.85 18.12
N CYS A 114 10.77 -15.30 17.47
CA CYS A 114 10.77 -13.94 16.94
C CYS A 114 10.13 -12.89 17.86
N SER A 115 9.62 -13.30 19.02
CA SER A 115 8.89 -12.44 19.96
C SER A 115 9.75 -11.32 20.58
N GLN A 116 11.08 -11.41 20.50
CA GLN A 116 11.99 -10.35 20.95
C GLN A 116 12.15 -9.19 19.93
N LEU A 117 11.65 -9.33 18.71
CA LEU A 117 11.78 -8.36 17.62
C LEU A 117 10.44 -7.75 17.17
N ARG A 118 9.33 -8.12 17.84
CA ARG A 118 7.96 -7.71 17.49
C ARG A 118 7.56 -6.38 18.12
#